data_AF-A0A1Y5SX59-F1
#
_entry.id   AF-A0A1Y5SX59-F1
#
_cell.length_a   1.000
_cell.length_b   1.000
_cell.length_c   1.000
_cell.angle_alpha   90.00
_cell.angle_beta   90.00
_cell.angle_gamma   90.00
#
_symmetry.space_group_name_H-M   'P 1'
#
loop_
_entity.id
_entity.type
_entity.pdbx_description
1 polymer ?
#
loop_
_entity_poly.entity_id
_entity_poly.type
_entity_poly.pdbx_seq_one_letter_code
_entity_poly.pdbx_strand_id
1 'polypeptide(L)'
;MFNEFKAFIARGNVMDMAVGIIVGAAFTAIVTSLVGDLINPIIGLITGGIDFSNKYAVLSGDVAAGTSLADARDAGAAIFAYGSFIMAVINFLIIAFVVFMLVRGVNKLKAAAEKPEEIVPEVPAGPSELDILIEIRDSLKKSA
;
A
#
# COMPACT_ATOMS: atom_id res chain seq x y z
N MET A 1 28.32 5.92 -22.51
CA MET A 1 27.53 6.34 -21.33
C MET A 1 26.03 6.47 -21.59
N PHE A 2 25.53 7.44 -22.39
CA PHE A 2 24.07 7.61 -22.55
C PHE A 2 23.35 6.41 -23.19
N ASN A 3 23.97 5.77 -24.20
CA ASN A 3 23.44 4.57 -24.82
C ASN A 3 23.51 3.33 -23.91
N GLU A 4 24.57 3.21 -23.08
CA GLU A 4 24.72 2.15 -22.08
C GLU A 4 23.72 2.33 -20.93
N PHE A 5 23.47 3.57 -20.53
CA PHE A 5 22.45 3.93 -19.56
C PHE A 5 21.07 3.56 -20.11
N LYS A 6 20.74 3.96 -21.34
CA LYS A 6 19.48 3.57 -22.00
C LYS A 6 19.31 2.05 -22.09
N ALA A 7 20.38 1.31 -22.41
CA ALA A 7 20.36 -0.15 -22.41
C ALA A 7 20.21 -0.76 -21.00
N PHE A 8 20.72 -0.09 -19.97
CA PHE A 8 20.57 -0.48 -18.57
C PHE A 8 19.12 -0.33 -18.09
N ILE A 9 18.47 0.83 -18.31
CA ILE A 9 17.07 1.06 -17.94
C ILE A 9 16.07 0.30 -18.83
N ALA A 10 16.45 -0.08 -20.06
CA ALA A 10 15.64 -0.93 -20.93
C ALA A 10 15.58 -2.40 -20.49
N ARG A 11 16.31 -2.81 -19.45
CA ARG A 11 16.04 -4.08 -18.78
C ARG A 11 14.66 -3.99 -18.13
N GLY A 12 13.65 -4.64 -18.73
CA GLY A 12 12.23 -4.52 -18.35
C GLY A 12 11.96 -4.60 -16.84
N ASN A 13 12.67 -5.48 -16.12
CA ASN A 13 12.55 -5.60 -14.67
C ASN A 13 12.85 -4.29 -13.88
N VAL A 14 13.78 -3.46 -14.35
CA VAL A 14 14.15 -2.20 -13.67
C VAL A 14 13.08 -1.14 -13.85
N MET A 15 12.48 -1.04 -15.04
CA MET A 15 11.44 -0.05 -15.34
C MET A 15 10.15 -0.35 -14.56
N ASP A 16 9.70 -1.61 -14.58
CA ASP A 16 8.49 -2.02 -13.87
C ASP A 16 8.64 -1.86 -12.34
N MET A 17 9.82 -2.18 -11.82
CA MET A 17 10.15 -1.95 -10.41
C MET A 17 10.16 -0.45 -10.06
N ALA A 18 10.74 0.39 -10.91
CA ALA A 18 10.77 1.84 -10.70
C ALA A 18 9.36 2.44 -10.66
N VAL A 19 8.50 2.05 -11.61
CA VAL A 19 7.09 2.47 -11.63
C VAL A 19 6.37 1.98 -10.37
N GLY A 20 6.55 0.72 -9.99
CA GLY A 20 5.94 0.15 -8.78
C GLY A 20 6.31 0.91 -7.49
N ILE A 21 7.59 1.28 -7.33
CA ILE A 21 8.06 2.06 -6.17
C ILE A 21 7.47 3.47 -6.17
N ILE A 22 7.50 4.16 -7.31
CA ILE A 22 6.97 5.54 -7.42
C ILE A 22 5.47 5.56 -7.12
N VAL A 23 4.71 4.64 -7.74
CA VAL A 23 3.26 4.53 -7.52
C VAL A 23 2.97 4.11 -6.08
N GLY A 24 3.75 3.18 -5.51
CA GLY A 24 3.61 2.76 -4.11
C GLY A 24 3.85 3.90 -3.12
N ALA A 25 4.87 4.73 -3.35
CA ALA A 25 5.14 5.91 -2.53
C ALA A 25 4.02 6.96 -2.63
N ALA A 26 3.56 7.27 -3.84
CA ALA A 26 2.45 8.18 -4.07
C ALA A 26 1.15 7.68 -3.43
N PHE A 27 0.85 6.39 -3.57
CA PHE A 27 -0.32 5.76 -2.96
C PHE A 27 -0.25 5.82 -1.42
N THR A 28 0.91 5.55 -0.83
CA THR A 28 1.12 5.66 0.61
C THR A 28 0.89 7.09 1.10
N ALA A 29 1.33 8.10 0.35
CA ALA A 29 1.10 9.50 0.69
C ALA A 29 -0.40 9.86 0.67
N ILE A 30 -1.14 9.39 -0.34
CA ILE A 30 -2.60 9.59 -0.44
C ILE A 30 -3.31 8.97 0.76
N VAL A 31 -2.97 7.72 1.11
CA VAL A 31 -3.56 7.01 2.25
C VAL A 31 -3.24 7.74 3.56
N THR A 32 -1.99 8.19 3.71
CA THR A 32 -1.55 8.92 4.91
C THR A 32 -2.30 10.23 5.07
N SER A 33 -2.50 11.00 3.99
CA SER A 33 -3.29 12.23 4.00
C SER A 33 -4.78 11.95 4.27
N LEU A 34 -5.36 10.90 3.67
CA LEU A 34 -6.74 10.51 3.95
C LEU A 34 -6.94 10.20 5.44
N VAL A 35 -6.01 9.49 6.07
CA VAL A 35 -6.11 9.19 7.49
C VAL A 35 -5.83 10.42 8.35
N GLY A 36 -4.71 11.10 8.12
CA GLY A 36 -4.26 12.23 8.93
C GLY A 36 -5.13 13.47 8.81
N ASP A 37 -5.55 13.82 7.60
CA ASP A 37 -6.20 15.10 7.30
C ASP A 37 -7.74 15.00 7.24
N LEU A 38 -8.29 13.81 6.99
CA LEU A 38 -9.75 13.62 6.87
C LEU A 38 -10.31 12.75 7.99
N ILE A 39 -9.74 11.57 8.24
CA ILE A 39 -10.30 10.63 9.24
C ILE A 39 -9.99 11.08 10.67
N ASN A 40 -8.74 11.46 10.96
CA ASN A 40 -8.33 11.85 12.31
C ASN A 40 -9.10 13.07 12.85
N PRO A 41 -9.38 14.14 12.08
CA PRO A 41 -10.23 15.23 12.56
C PRO A 41 -11.65 14.80 12.89
N ILE A 42 -12.24 13.88 12.11
CA ILE A 42 -13.58 13.34 12.37
C ILE A 42 -13.58 12.51 13.64
N ILE A 43 -12.58 11.62 13.81
CA ILE A 43 -12.41 10.85 15.04
C ILE A 43 -12.19 11.80 16.22
N GLY A 44 -11.38 12.84 16.07
CA GLY A 44 -11.16 13.86 17.07
C GLY A 44 -12.45 14.56 17.48
N LEU A 45 -13.30 14.94 16.53
CA LEU A 45 -14.59 15.57 16.81
C LEU A 45 -15.54 14.64 17.58
N ILE A 46 -15.57 13.34 17.24
CA ILE A 46 -16.45 12.35 17.90
C ILE A 46 -15.94 11.98 19.29
N THR A 47 -14.63 11.85 19.45
CA THR A 47 -13.99 11.46 20.72
C THR A 47 -13.82 12.64 21.68
N GLY A 48 -14.09 13.87 21.24
CA GLY A 48 -13.90 15.08 22.04
C GLY A 48 -12.44 15.52 22.15
N GLY A 49 -11.60 15.17 21.17
CA GLY A 49 -10.19 15.53 21.11
C GLY A 49 -9.32 14.65 22.01
N ILE A 50 -9.69 13.38 22.19
CA ILE A 50 -8.86 12.42 22.94
C ILE A 50 -7.57 12.19 22.14
N ASP A 51 -6.53 12.92 22.53
CA ASP A 51 -5.16 12.75 22.05
C ASP A 51 -4.29 12.23 23.19
N PHE A 52 -3.78 11.02 23.02
CA PHE A 52 -2.85 10.43 23.99
C PHE A 52 -1.41 10.89 23.74
N SER A 53 -1.10 11.63 22.67
CA SER A 53 0.28 12.01 22.31
C SER A 53 1.01 12.74 23.42
N ASN A 54 0.31 13.56 24.20
CA ASN A 54 0.87 14.31 25.33
C ASN A 54 0.99 13.49 26.64
N LYS A 55 0.72 12.18 26.61
CA LYS A 55 0.96 11.28 27.73
C LYS A 55 2.40 10.75 27.66
N TYR A 56 3.22 11.24 28.56
CA TYR A 56 4.62 10.83 28.65
C TYR A 56 5.08 10.76 30.11
N ALA A 57 6.14 9.98 30.35
CA ALA A 57 6.84 9.95 31.64
C ALA A 57 8.22 10.58 31.48
N VAL A 58 8.59 11.47 32.40
CA VAL A 58 9.92 12.07 32.43
C VAL A 58 10.85 11.12 33.16
N LEU A 59 11.90 10.65 32.47
CA LEU A 59 12.90 9.74 33.01
C LEU A 59 14.10 10.50 33.59
N SER A 60 14.47 11.64 33.01
CA SER A 60 15.44 12.57 33.57
C SER A 60 15.22 14.00 33.04
N GLY A 61 15.62 15.00 33.83
CA GLY A 61 15.37 16.41 33.54
C GLY A 61 14.20 16.99 34.35
N ASP A 62 14.16 18.31 34.44
CA ASP A 62 13.12 19.05 35.15
C ASP A 62 12.16 19.66 34.13
N VAL A 63 10.98 19.06 34.01
CA VAL A 63 9.93 19.50 33.08
C VAL A 63 8.69 19.79 33.91
N ALA A 64 8.13 20.99 33.75
CA ALA A 64 6.93 21.38 34.49
C ALA A 64 5.77 20.40 34.21
N ALA A 65 4.96 20.15 35.23
CA ALA A 65 3.77 19.32 35.06
C ALA A 65 2.81 19.99 34.07
N GLY A 66 2.47 19.30 32.98
CA GLY A 66 1.57 19.82 31.93
C GLY A 66 2.26 20.46 30.72
N THR A 67 3.60 20.42 30.65
CA THR A 67 4.32 20.85 29.43
C THR A 67 3.96 19.94 28.25
N SER A 68 3.87 20.45 27.02
CA SER A 68 3.58 19.60 25.86
C SER A 68 4.73 18.62 25.61
N LEU A 69 4.46 17.51 24.92
CA LEU A 69 5.52 16.55 24.59
C LEU A 69 6.63 17.17 23.73
N ALA A 70 6.29 18.14 22.88
CA ALA A 70 7.25 18.86 22.04
C ALA A 70 8.18 19.71 22.90
N ASP A 71 7.62 20.57 23.76
CA ASP A 71 8.39 21.46 24.63
C ASP A 71 9.24 20.69 25.64
N ALA A 72 8.72 19.57 26.14
CA ALA A 72 9.45 18.69 27.04
C ALA A 72 10.68 18.05 26.36
N ARG A 73 10.56 17.68 25.08
CA ARG A 73 11.71 17.16 24.29
C ARG A 73 12.73 18.26 24.00
N ASP A 74 12.26 19.46 23.69
CA ASP A 74 13.12 20.61 23.40
C ASP A 74 13.89 21.08 24.65
N ALA A 75 13.33 20.87 25.84
CA ALA A 75 14.02 21.08 27.12
C ALA A 75 15.18 20.11 27.40
N GLY A 76 15.43 19.13 26.51
CA GLY A 76 16.52 18.16 26.64
C GLY A 76 16.28 17.08 27.69
N ALA A 77 15.04 16.96 28.20
CA ALA A 77 14.66 15.92 29.15
C ALA A 77 14.53 14.56 28.46
N ALA A 78 14.95 13.49 29.15
CA ALA A 78 14.73 12.13 28.67
C ALA A 78 13.26 11.74 28.89
N ILE A 79 12.51 11.55 27.81
CA ILE A 79 11.05 11.36 27.87
C ILE A 79 10.65 9.99 27.32
N PHE A 80 9.91 9.24 28.14
CA PHE A 80 9.21 8.04 27.73
C PHE A 80 7.83 8.38 27.17
N ALA A 81 7.77 8.57 25.86
CA ALA A 81 6.58 9.01 25.11
C ALA A 81 5.58 7.88 24.79
N TYR A 82 5.10 7.17 25.82
CA TYR A 82 4.19 6.01 25.62
C TYR A 82 2.88 6.40 24.93
N GLY A 83 2.37 7.60 25.18
CA GLY A 83 1.15 8.11 24.58
C GLY A 83 1.26 8.32 23.07
N SER A 84 2.36 8.92 22.61
CA SER A 84 2.68 9.07 21.18
C SER A 84 2.81 7.70 20.49
N PHE A 85 3.40 6.72 21.16
CA PHE A 85 3.48 5.36 20.62
C PHE A 85 2.09 4.72 20.46
N ILE A 86 1.22 4.82 21.48
CA ILE A 86 -0.16 4.32 21.40
C ILE A 86 -0.91 5.00 20.25
N MET A 87 -0.76 6.31 20.08
CA MET A 87 -1.35 7.03 18.96
C MET A 87 -0.82 6.55 17.61
N ALA A 88 0.47 6.26 17.49
CA ALA A 88 1.05 5.70 16.28
C ALA A 88 0.47 4.31 15.95
N VAL A 89 0.25 3.46 16.96
CA VAL A 89 -0.43 2.16 16.79
C VAL A 89 -1.87 2.33 16.33
N ILE A 90 -2.62 3.26 16.92
CA ILE A 90 -4.00 3.56 16.52
C ILE A 90 -4.04 4.04 15.06
N ASN A 91 -3.18 5.01 14.70
CA ASN A 91 -3.08 5.51 13.32
C ASN A 91 -2.73 4.39 12.33
N PHE A 92 -1.80 3.51 12.68
CA PHE A 92 -1.44 2.36 11.86
C PHE A 92 -2.64 1.42 11.61
N LEU A 93 -3.41 1.11 12.66
CA LEU A 93 -4.61 0.28 12.53
C LEU A 93 -5.68 0.94 11.64
N ILE A 94 -5.86 2.27 11.75
CA ILE A 94 -6.78 3.02 10.88
C ILE A 94 -6.30 2.97 9.43
N ILE A 95 -5.02 3.23 9.17
CA ILE A 95 -4.42 3.15 7.83
C ILE A 95 -4.62 1.75 7.25
N ALA A 96 -4.29 0.70 8.00
CA ALA A 96 -4.47 -0.68 7.56
C ALA A 96 -5.93 -0.97 7.20
N PHE A 97 -6.88 -0.51 8.02
CA PHE A 97 -8.31 -0.66 7.77
C PHE A 97 -8.77 0.08 6.50
N VAL A 98 -8.31 1.32 6.30
CA VAL A 98 -8.65 2.13 5.12
C VAL A 98 -8.08 1.49 3.85
N VAL A 99 -6.81 1.07 3.86
CA VAL A 99 -6.19 0.35 2.72
C VAL A 99 -6.96 -0.92 2.42
N PHE A 100 -7.33 -1.70 3.44
CA PHE A 100 -8.15 -2.90 3.26
C PHE A 100 -9.50 -2.58 2.61
N MET A 101 -10.18 -1.51 3.03
CA MET A 101 -11.44 -1.08 2.40
C MET A 101 -11.26 -0.68 0.93
N LEU A 102 -10.18 0.04 0.59
CA LEU A 102 -9.88 0.43 -0.78
C LEU A 102 -9.61 -0.80 -1.67
N VAL A 103 -8.75 -1.71 -1.22
CA VAL A 103 -8.44 -2.96 -1.94
C VAL A 103 -9.70 -3.81 -2.11
N ARG A 104 -10.52 -3.93 -1.06
CA ARG A 104 -11.81 -4.62 -1.12
C ARG A 104 -12.76 -3.96 -2.13
N GLY A 105 -12.79 -2.63 -2.18
CA GLY A 105 -13.58 -1.87 -3.15
C GLY A 105 -13.17 -2.17 -4.60
N VAL A 106 -11.87 -2.12 -4.88
CA VAL A 106 -11.33 -2.45 -6.21
C VAL A 106 -11.62 -3.92 -6.56
N ASN A 107 -11.42 -4.85 -5.64
CA ASN A 107 -11.69 -6.28 -5.88
C ASN A 107 -13.18 -6.53 -6.15
N LYS A 108 -14.08 -5.82 -5.46
CA LYS A 108 -15.53 -5.90 -5.70
C LYS A 108 -15.93 -5.34 -7.07
N LEU A 109 -15.30 -4.24 -7.50
CA LEU A 109 -15.54 -3.66 -8.83
C LEU A 109 -15.00 -4.55 -9.94
N LYS A 110 -13.82 -5.13 -9.78
CA LYS A 110 -13.28 -6.14 -10.72
C LYS A 110 -14.20 -7.34 -10.84
N ALA A 111 -14.64 -7.91 -9.73
CA ALA A 111 -15.58 -9.04 -9.73
C ALA A 111 -16.96 -8.68 -10.32
N ALA A 112 -17.37 -7.42 -10.26
CA ALA A 112 -18.60 -6.94 -10.90
C ALA A 112 -18.44 -6.70 -12.41
N ALA A 113 -17.24 -6.30 -12.85
CA ALA A 113 -16.88 -6.15 -14.25
C ALA A 113 -16.58 -7.50 -14.93
N GLU A 114 -16.16 -8.51 -14.16
CA GLU A 114 -15.94 -9.90 -14.57
C GLU A 114 -17.21 -10.77 -14.47
N LYS A 115 -18.40 -10.18 -14.27
CA LYS A 115 -19.65 -10.94 -14.43
C LYS A 115 -19.73 -11.42 -15.89
N PRO A 116 -20.07 -12.71 -16.08
CA PRO A 116 -19.63 -13.49 -17.23
C PRO A 116 -20.08 -12.84 -18.52
N GLU A 117 -19.19 -12.90 -19.49
CA GLU A 117 -19.48 -12.82 -20.91
C GLU A 117 -20.94 -13.26 -21.15
N GLU A 118 -21.74 -12.32 -21.68
CA GLU A 118 -22.83 -12.73 -22.56
C GLU A 118 -22.28 -13.85 -23.43
N ILE A 119 -23.03 -14.94 -23.45
CA ILE A 119 -22.73 -16.18 -24.15
C ILE A 119 -22.48 -15.81 -25.61
N VAL A 120 -21.25 -15.40 -25.95
CA VAL A 120 -20.82 -15.26 -27.33
C VAL A 120 -20.80 -16.70 -27.78
N PRO A 121 -21.66 -17.13 -28.72
CA PRO A 121 -21.64 -18.50 -29.20
C PRO A 121 -20.20 -18.81 -29.58
N GLU A 122 -19.65 -19.87 -28.98
CA GLU A 122 -18.27 -20.33 -29.15
C GLU A 122 -17.90 -20.24 -30.63
N VAL A 123 -17.18 -19.17 -31.01
CA VAL A 123 -16.42 -19.22 -32.24
C VAL A 123 -15.26 -20.13 -31.86
N PRO A 124 -15.12 -21.32 -32.46
CA PRO A 124 -14.14 -22.29 -32.03
C PRO A 124 -12.78 -21.62 -32.03
N ALA A 125 -12.21 -21.44 -30.84
CA ALA A 125 -10.83 -21.01 -30.70
C ALA A 125 -10.00 -22.00 -31.51
N GLY A 126 -9.16 -21.48 -32.41
CA GLY A 126 -8.23 -22.31 -33.15
C GLY A 126 -7.40 -23.17 -32.19
N PRO A 127 -6.80 -24.27 -32.69
CA PRO A 127 -6.08 -25.22 -31.85
C PRO A 127 -5.06 -24.50 -30.97
N SER A 128 -5.03 -24.86 -29.69
CA SER A 128 -4.10 -24.28 -28.73
C SER A 128 -2.66 -24.61 -29.10
N GLU A 129 -1.68 -23.87 -28.59
CA GLU A 129 -0.25 -24.18 -28.80
C GLU A 129 0.08 -25.62 -28.39
N LEU A 130 -0.58 -26.13 -27.34
CA LEU A 130 -0.46 -27.53 -26.93
C LEU A 130 -0.99 -28.50 -27.99
N ASP A 131 -2.13 -28.19 -28.62
CA ASP A 131 -2.70 -29.02 -29.68
C ASP A 131 -1.78 -29.06 -30.91
N ILE A 132 -1.22 -27.91 -31.29
CA ILE A 132 -0.25 -27.80 -32.40
C ILE A 132 1.01 -28.61 -32.09
N LEU A 133 1.53 -28.55 -30.86
CA LEU A 133 2.71 -29.33 -30.46
C LEU A 133 2.44 -30.84 -30.46
N ILE A 134 1.23 -31.26 -30.11
CA ILE A 134 0.79 -32.66 -30.20
C ILE A 134 0.73 -33.10 -31.68
N GLU A 135 0.14 -32.30 -32.55
CA GLU A 135 0.09 -32.58 -34.00
C GLU A 135 1.48 -32.67 -34.63
N ILE A 136 2.40 -31.77 -34.26
CA ILE A 136 3.80 -31.80 -34.71
C ILE A 136 4.50 -33.07 -34.23
N ARG A 137 4.35 -33.44 -32.95
CA ARG A 137 4.93 -34.67 -32.40
C ARG A 137 4.44 -35.90 -33.17
N ASP A 138 3.14 -35.99 -33.41
CA ASP A 138 2.52 -37.14 -34.05
C ASP A 138 2.89 -37.22 -35.54
N SER A 139 3.04 -36.06 -36.19
CA SER A 139 3.56 -35.97 -37.57
C SER A 139 5.01 -36.44 -37.65
N LEU A 140 5.89 -36.01 -36.72
CA LEU A 140 7.28 -36.45 -36.69
C LEU A 140 7.43 -37.95 -36.40
N LYS A 141 6.59 -38.51 -35.54
CA LYS A 141 6.59 -39.94 -35.22
C LYS A 141 6.14 -40.81 -36.40
N LYS A 142 5.31 -40.27 -37.29
CA LYS A 142 4.85 -40.95 -38.51
C LYS A 142 5.87 -40.88 -39.66
N SER A 143 6.82 -39.95 -39.59
CA SER A 143 7.90 -39.76 -40.57
C SER A 143 9.21 -40.46 -40.20
N ALA A 144 9.25 -41.18 -39.07
CA ALA A 144 10.37 -42.02 -38.62
C ALA A 144 10.04 -43.50 -38.82
#